data_AF-A0A2X1M6F2-F1
#
_entry.id   AF-A0A2X1M6F2-F1
#
_cell.length_a   1.000
_cell.length_b   1.000
_cell.length_c   1.000
_cell.angle_alpha   90.00
_cell.angle_beta   90.00
_cell.angle_gamma   90.00
#
_symmetry.space_group_name_H-M   'P 1'
#
loop_
_entity.id
_entity.type
_entity.pdbx_description
1 polymer ?
#
loop_
_entity_poly.entity_id
_entity_poly.type
_entity_poly.pdbx_seq_one_letter_code
_entity_poly.pdbx_strand_id
1 'polypeptide(L)'
;MLTVQLTMLVADGKTITETASGNNKVMYLSKSEGGSPILVNEDAAKSLQSTTNPLETIDKALAKVDNLRSDLGAVQNRFDSAITNLGNTVNNLSSARSRIEDADYATEVSNMSRAQILQQAGTSVLAQANQTTQNVLSLLR
;
A
#
# COMPACT_ATOMS: atom_id res chain seq x y z
N MET A 1 65.53 5.76 -6.01
CA MET A 1 64.12 6.00 -5.66
C MET A 1 63.36 6.22 -6.95
N LEU A 2 62.41 5.35 -7.27
CA LEU A 2 61.55 5.49 -8.45
C LEU A 2 60.26 6.17 -7.99
N THR A 3 60.04 7.43 -8.38
CA THR A 3 58.79 8.14 -8.12
C THR A 3 57.74 7.62 -9.10
N VAL A 4 56.62 7.08 -8.60
CA VAL A 4 55.48 6.72 -9.44
C VAL A 4 54.62 7.97 -9.63
N GLN A 5 54.33 8.32 -10.88
CA GLN A 5 53.47 9.45 -11.24
C GLN A 5 52.26 8.96 -12.03
N LEU A 6 51.06 9.30 -11.57
CA LEU A 6 49.82 9.11 -12.32
C LEU A 6 49.33 10.49 -12.79
N THR A 7 49.17 10.67 -14.10
CA THR A 7 48.69 11.93 -14.70
C THR A 7 47.31 11.73 -15.30
N MET A 8 46.35 12.56 -14.88
CA MET A 8 44.97 12.56 -15.38
C MET A 8 44.65 13.89 -16.07
N LEU A 9 43.90 13.84 -17.17
CA LEU A 9 43.44 15.02 -17.91
C LEU A 9 42.07 15.45 -17.39
N VAL A 10 41.87 16.75 -17.20
CA VAL A 10 40.58 17.33 -16.76
C VAL A 10 39.94 18.16 -17.88
N ALA A 11 38.63 18.40 -17.78
CA ALA A 11 37.81 19.00 -18.85
C ALA A 11 38.30 20.38 -19.35
N ASP A 12 39.01 21.15 -18.51
CA ASP A 12 39.52 22.49 -18.84
C ASP A 12 40.95 22.50 -19.45
N GLY A 13 41.40 21.38 -20.03
CA GLY A 13 42.77 21.25 -20.59
C GLY A 13 43.89 21.25 -19.53
N LYS A 14 43.51 21.20 -18.26
CA LYS A 14 44.41 21.09 -17.12
C LYS A 14 44.72 19.62 -16.86
N THR A 15 45.90 19.33 -16.31
CA THR A 15 46.31 17.98 -15.90
C THR A 15 46.55 17.97 -14.40
N ILE A 16 46.13 16.89 -13.74
CA ILE A 16 46.44 16.61 -12.35
C ILE A 16 47.43 15.45 -12.32
N THR A 17 48.63 15.70 -11.81
CA THR A 17 49.65 14.68 -11.60
C THR A 17 49.74 14.38 -10.12
N GLU A 18 49.44 13.14 -9.76
CA GLU A 18 49.69 12.59 -8.45
C GLU A 18 51.15 12.10 -8.39
N THR A 19 51.96 12.66 -7.48
CA THR A 19 53.32 12.20 -7.24
C THR A 19 53.44 11.69 -5.81
N ALA A 20 53.77 10.40 -5.66
CA ALA A 20 54.09 9.81 -4.36
C ALA A 20 55.58 10.06 -4.04
N SER A 21 55.87 10.90 -3.04
CA SER A 21 57.23 11.03 -2.50
C SER A 21 57.47 9.96 -1.43
N GLY A 22 58.71 9.49 -1.27
CA GLY A 22 59.12 8.30 -0.50
C GLY A 22 58.71 8.23 0.99
N ASN A 23 58.00 9.23 1.50
CA ASN A 23 57.43 9.29 2.85
C ASN A 23 55.89 9.13 2.86
N ASN A 24 55.30 8.48 1.85
CA ASN A 24 53.85 8.25 1.72
C ASN A 24 52.99 9.53 1.67
N LYS A 25 53.61 10.68 1.39
CA LYS A 25 52.93 11.96 1.18
C LYS A 25 52.58 12.09 -0.30
N VAL A 26 51.29 12.11 -0.59
CA VAL A 26 50.74 12.36 -1.93
C VAL A 26 50.74 13.86 -2.19
N MET A 27 51.32 14.28 -3.30
CA MET A 27 51.28 15.68 -3.76
C MET A 27 50.46 15.76 -5.04
N TYR A 28 49.46 16.65 -5.04
CA TYR A 28 48.66 16.97 -6.22
C TYR A 28 49.25 18.18 -6.92
N LEU A 29 49.74 17.98 -8.13
CA LEU A 29 50.22 19.07 -8.98
C LEU A 29 49.22 19.29 -10.10
N SER A 30 48.89 20.55 -10.32
CA SER A 30 47.93 20.97 -11.31
C SER A 30 48.64 21.79 -12.37
N LYS A 31 48.56 21.40 -13.64
CA LYS A 31 49.27 22.05 -14.75
C LYS A 31 48.31 22.39 -15.88
N SER A 32 48.30 23.66 -16.30
CA SER A 32 47.66 24.10 -17.54
C SER A 32 48.58 23.83 -18.74
N GLU A 33 48.04 23.63 -19.95
CA GLU A 33 48.85 23.49 -21.18
C GLU A 33 49.84 24.65 -21.31
N GLY A 34 51.14 24.35 -21.25
CA GLY A 34 52.23 25.33 -21.32
C GLY A 34 52.59 26.06 -20.01
N GLY A 35 51.86 25.85 -18.90
CA GLY A 35 52.11 26.50 -17.61
C GLY A 35 53.03 25.72 -16.66
N SER A 36 53.56 26.41 -15.64
CA SER A 36 54.26 25.78 -14.51
C SER A 36 53.29 24.99 -13.62
N PRO A 37 53.69 23.85 -13.04
CA PRO A 37 52.83 23.09 -12.14
C PRO A 37 52.60 23.85 -10.83
N ILE A 38 51.35 23.89 -10.38
CA ILE A 38 50.91 24.52 -9.13
C ILE A 38 50.49 23.43 -8.14
N LEU A 39 50.90 23.56 -6.87
CA LEU A 39 50.44 22.67 -5.81
C LEU A 39 48.98 22.98 -5.47
N VAL A 40 48.13 21.96 -5.48
CA VAL A 40 46.72 22.09 -5.10
C VAL A 40 46.41 21.18 -3.92
N ASN A 41 45.37 21.53 -3.15
CA ASN A 41 44.87 20.66 -2.10
C ASN A 41 44.07 19.48 -2.70
N GLU A 42 43.82 18.46 -1.87
CA GLU A 42 43.12 17.23 -2.27
C GLU A 42 41.69 17.50 -2.75
N ASP A 43 40.97 18.41 -2.09
CA ASP A 43 39.58 18.74 -2.44
C ASP A 43 39.47 19.45 -3.79
N ALA A 44 40.37 20.39 -4.08
CA ALA A 44 40.42 21.03 -5.39
C ALA A 44 40.89 20.04 -6.47
N ALA A 45 41.79 19.11 -6.14
CA ALA A 45 42.20 18.05 -7.07
C ALA A 45 41.01 17.15 -7.45
N LYS A 46 40.19 16.73 -6.48
CA LYS A 46 38.99 15.91 -6.71
C LYS A 46 37.88 16.67 -7.44
N SER A 47 37.68 17.94 -7.13
CA SER A 47 36.67 18.77 -7.80
C SER A 47 36.99 19.04 -9.27
N LEU A 48 38.28 19.07 -9.63
CA LEU A 48 38.72 19.27 -11.00
C LEU A 48 38.71 17.97 -11.81
N GLN A 49 38.68 16.80 -11.17
CA GLN A 49 38.54 15.53 -11.87
C GLN A 49 37.17 15.48 -12.55
N SER A 50 37.18 15.35 -13.88
CA SER A 50 35.94 15.10 -14.63
C SER A 50 35.32 13.80 -14.14
N THR A 51 34.02 13.83 -13.79
CA THR A 51 33.23 12.63 -13.47
C THR A 51 33.43 11.62 -14.59
N THR A 52 34.06 10.48 -14.29
CA THR A 52 34.61 9.61 -15.34
C THR A 52 33.54 9.01 -16.24
N ASN A 53 32.27 8.97 -15.83
CA ASN A 53 31.12 8.62 -16.69
C ASN A 53 29.81 9.23 -16.14
N PRO A 54 29.43 10.47 -16.51
CA PRO A 54 28.19 11.08 -16.02
C PRO A 54 26.94 10.30 -16.47
N LEU A 55 26.98 9.68 -17.66
CA LEU A 55 25.88 8.86 -18.19
C LEU A 55 25.65 7.60 -17.36
N GLU A 56 26.70 6.91 -16.93
CA GLU A 56 26.57 5.70 -16.09
C GLU A 56 25.91 6.01 -14.74
N THR A 57 26.17 7.20 -14.20
CA THR A 57 25.52 7.66 -12.95
C THR A 57 24.04 7.93 -13.16
N ILE A 58 23.67 8.51 -14.29
CA ILE A 58 22.27 8.75 -14.68
C ILE A 58 21.54 7.42 -14.91
N ASP A 59 22.16 6.46 -15.59
CA ASP A 59 21.57 5.13 -15.82
C ASP A 59 21.29 4.41 -14.50
N LYS A 60 22.23 4.48 -13.54
CA LYS A 60 22.03 3.93 -12.19
C LYS A 60 20.91 4.64 -11.44
N ALA A 61 20.75 5.96 -11.62
CA ALA A 61 19.67 6.71 -11.00
C ALA A 61 18.31 6.36 -11.62
N LEU A 62 18.23 6.25 -12.95
CA LEU A 62 17.03 5.84 -13.68
C LEU A 62 16.61 4.42 -13.30
N ALA A 63 17.56 3.48 -13.24
CA ALA A 63 17.28 2.11 -12.81
C ALA A 63 16.66 2.05 -11.39
N LYS A 64 17.09 2.92 -10.46
CA LYS A 64 16.47 3.00 -9.13
C LYS A 64 15.03 3.51 -9.19
N VAL A 65 14.76 4.55 -9.98
CA VAL A 65 13.41 5.10 -10.16
C VAL A 65 12.49 4.07 -10.84
N ASP A 66 13.01 3.34 -11.81
CA ASP A 66 12.26 2.32 -12.54
C ASP A 66 11.89 1.15 -11.63
N ASN A 67 12.80 0.70 -10.77
CA ASN A 67 12.49 -0.30 -9.75
C ASN A 67 11.38 0.17 -8.80
N LEU A 68 11.49 1.38 -8.26
CA LEU A 68 10.44 1.94 -7.40
C LEU A 68 9.09 2.03 -8.11
N ARG A 69 9.09 2.46 -9.38
CA ARG A 69 7.88 2.56 -10.20
C ARG A 69 7.27 1.18 -10.50
N SER A 70 8.10 0.17 -10.72
CA SER A 70 7.68 -1.22 -10.88
C SER A 70 6.99 -1.75 -9.61
N ASP A 71 7.60 -1.51 -8.44
CA ASP A 71 7.02 -1.89 -7.15
C ASP A 71 5.66 -1.21 -6.91
N LEU A 72 5.54 0.08 -7.25
CA LEU A 72 4.26 0.80 -7.18
C LEU A 72 3.21 0.18 -8.10
N GLY A 73 3.57 -0.21 -9.33
CA GLY A 73 2.67 -0.90 -10.25
C GLY A 73 2.23 -2.27 -9.73
N ALA A 74 3.13 -3.03 -9.10
CA ALA A 74 2.79 -4.29 -8.46
C ALA A 74 1.82 -4.08 -7.28
N VAL A 75 2.01 -3.03 -6.49
CA VAL A 75 1.11 -2.65 -5.40
C VAL A 75 -0.27 -2.24 -5.93
N GLN A 76 -0.35 -1.50 -7.03
CA GLN A 76 -1.62 -1.16 -7.70
C GLN A 76 -2.38 -2.42 -8.13
N ASN A 77 -1.71 -3.38 -8.79
CA ASN A 77 -2.33 -4.66 -9.16
C ASN A 77 -2.85 -5.45 -7.95
N ARG A 78 -2.13 -5.39 -6.82
CA ARG A 78 -2.57 -6.00 -5.55
C ARG A 78 -3.81 -5.29 -4.99
N PHE A 79 -3.87 -3.96 -5.06
CA PHE A 79 -5.05 -3.22 -4.64
C PHE A 79 -6.26 -3.51 -5.53
N ASP A 80 -6.10 -3.56 -6.86
CA ASP A 80 -7.21 -3.90 -7.77
C ASP A 80 -7.77 -5.30 -7.51
N SER A 81 -6.88 -6.27 -7.27
CA SER A 81 -7.26 -7.64 -6.90
C SER A 81 -7.97 -7.69 -5.54
N ALA A 82 -7.45 -6.96 -4.55
CA ALA A 82 -8.06 -6.88 -3.23
C ALA A 82 -9.44 -6.21 -3.27
N ILE A 83 -9.59 -5.12 -4.03
CA ILE A 83 -10.86 -4.40 -4.22
C ILE A 83 -11.89 -5.32 -4.86
N THR A 84 -11.52 -6.03 -5.92
CA THR A 84 -12.44 -6.96 -6.62
C THR A 84 -12.87 -8.10 -5.68
N ASN A 85 -11.94 -8.68 -4.92
CA ASN A 85 -12.25 -9.73 -3.96
C ASN A 85 -13.15 -9.22 -2.81
N LEU A 86 -12.86 -8.03 -2.28
CA LEU A 86 -13.67 -7.39 -1.24
C LEU A 86 -15.06 -7.03 -1.76
N GLY A 87 -15.19 -6.52 -2.99
CA GLY A 87 -16.47 -6.24 -3.62
C GLY A 87 -17.36 -7.49 -3.71
N ASN A 88 -16.78 -8.61 -4.16
CA ASN A 88 -17.48 -9.91 -4.18
C ASN A 88 -17.89 -10.35 -2.77
N THR A 89 -16.99 -10.19 -1.78
CA THR A 89 -17.26 -10.56 -0.39
C THR A 89 -18.39 -9.71 0.21
N VAL A 90 -18.40 -8.40 -0.03
CA VAL A 90 -19.45 -7.48 0.42
C VAL A 90 -20.79 -7.83 -0.21
N ASN A 91 -20.83 -8.12 -1.52
CA ASN A 91 -22.06 -8.54 -2.19
C ASN A 91 -22.60 -9.85 -1.58
N ASN A 92 -21.74 -10.85 -1.41
CA ASN A 92 -22.12 -12.14 -0.80
C ASN A 92 -22.62 -11.97 0.64
N LEU A 93 -21.92 -11.16 1.45
CA LEU A 93 -22.29 -10.91 2.83
C LEU A 93 -23.59 -10.12 2.94
N SER A 94 -23.79 -9.12 2.07
CA SER A 94 -25.03 -8.34 2.00
C SER A 94 -26.22 -9.23 1.64
N SER A 95 -26.09 -10.09 0.62
CA SER A 95 -27.13 -11.05 0.25
C SER A 95 -27.40 -12.08 1.34
N ALA A 96 -26.37 -12.59 2.01
CA ALA A 96 -26.52 -13.51 3.14
C ALA A 96 -27.25 -12.83 4.32
N ARG A 97 -26.87 -11.59 4.65
CA ARG A 97 -27.49 -10.80 5.70
C ARG A 97 -28.96 -10.50 5.41
N SER A 98 -29.29 -10.04 4.19
CA SER A 98 -30.68 -9.81 3.78
C SER A 98 -31.51 -11.09 3.87
N ARG A 99 -30.96 -12.25 3.47
CA ARG A 99 -31.67 -13.54 3.63
C ARG A 99 -31.94 -13.91 5.09
N ILE A 100 -30.99 -13.65 5.99
CA ILE A 100 -31.17 -13.90 7.42
C ILE A 100 -32.23 -12.95 7.97
N GLU A 101 -32.07 -11.65 7.74
CA GLU A 101 -33.01 -10.64 8.23
C GLU A 101 -34.42 -10.88 7.68
N ASP A 102 -34.60 -11.09 6.37
CA ASP A 102 -35.91 -11.32 5.76
C ASP A 102 -36.55 -12.64 6.25
N ALA A 103 -35.77 -13.70 6.44
CA ALA A 103 -36.28 -14.96 6.98
C ALA A 103 -36.71 -14.81 8.45
N ASP A 104 -35.91 -14.13 9.27
CA ASP A 104 -36.22 -13.88 10.67
C ASP A 104 -37.46 -12.98 10.79
N TYR A 105 -37.56 -11.91 10.00
CA TYR A 105 -38.75 -11.07 9.92
C TYR A 105 -39.99 -11.86 9.48
N ALA A 106 -39.88 -12.69 8.45
CA ALA A 106 -41.01 -13.50 7.98
C ALA A 106 -41.52 -14.46 9.05
N THR A 107 -40.61 -15.08 9.83
CA THR A 107 -40.98 -15.98 10.92
C THR A 107 -41.60 -15.23 12.10
N GLU A 108 -41.03 -14.10 12.50
CA GLU A 108 -41.56 -13.29 13.61
C GLU A 108 -42.93 -12.69 13.28
N VAL A 109 -43.10 -12.14 12.07
CA VAL A 109 -44.41 -11.62 11.62
C VAL A 109 -45.44 -12.74 11.54
N SER A 110 -45.06 -13.94 11.11
CA SER A 110 -45.94 -15.11 11.11
C SER A 110 -46.35 -15.54 12.53
N ASN A 111 -45.41 -15.50 13.48
CA ASN A 111 -45.68 -15.82 14.88
C ASN A 111 -46.56 -14.75 15.54
N MET A 112 -46.29 -13.47 15.29
CA MET A 112 -47.10 -12.34 15.74
C MET A 112 -48.53 -12.45 15.19
N SER A 113 -48.69 -12.70 13.89
CA SER A 113 -50.00 -12.88 13.25
C SER A 113 -50.73 -14.09 13.84
N ARG A 114 -50.04 -15.23 14.02
CA ARG A 114 -50.61 -16.40 14.70
C ARG A 114 -51.05 -16.08 16.11
N ALA A 115 -50.26 -15.34 16.87
CA ALA A 115 -50.58 -14.93 18.23
C ALA A 115 -51.81 -14.00 18.27
N GLN A 116 -51.91 -13.04 17.35
CA GLN A 116 -53.09 -12.16 17.21
C GLN A 116 -54.35 -12.96 16.87
N ILE A 117 -54.25 -13.90 15.92
CA ILE A 117 -55.37 -14.80 15.55
C ILE A 117 -55.78 -15.65 16.76
N LEU A 118 -54.82 -16.20 17.51
CA LEU A 118 -55.11 -16.99 18.71
C LEU A 118 -55.75 -16.16 19.82
N GLN A 119 -55.36 -14.90 20.01
CA GLN A 119 -56.00 -13.99 20.97
C GLN A 119 -57.44 -13.67 20.56
N GLN A 120 -57.68 -13.39 19.27
CA GLN A 120 -59.02 -13.12 18.74
C GLN A 120 -59.91 -14.36 18.78
N ALA A 121 -59.37 -15.54 18.43
CA ALA A 121 -60.06 -16.80 18.53
C ALA A 121 -60.33 -17.19 19.99
N GLY A 122 -59.36 -17.00 20.89
CA GLY A 122 -59.49 -17.31 22.32
C GLY A 122 -60.61 -16.50 22.98
N THR A 123 -60.72 -15.20 22.66
CA THR A 123 -61.82 -14.35 23.14
C THR A 123 -63.18 -14.77 22.56
N SER A 124 -63.25 -15.11 21.27
CA SER A 124 -64.48 -15.61 20.64
C SER A 124 -64.92 -16.98 21.17
N VAL A 125 -63.98 -17.91 21.37
CA VAL A 125 -64.24 -19.24 21.95
C VAL A 125 -64.64 -19.14 23.42
N LEU A 126 -64.02 -18.27 24.21
CA LEU A 126 -64.44 -17.99 25.59
C LEU A 126 -65.87 -17.43 25.63
N ALA A 127 -66.20 -16.48 24.76
CA ALA A 127 -67.56 -15.93 24.66
C ALA A 127 -68.58 -17.03 24.30
N GLN A 128 -68.24 -17.90 23.34
CA GLN A 128 -69.11 -18.99 22.92
C GLN A 128 -69.26 -20.09 23.99
N ALA A 129 -68.20 -20.44 24.70
CA ALA A 129 -68.22 -21.41 25.81
C ALA A 129 -69.06 -20.92 27.00
N ASN A 130 -69.01 -19.61 27.29
CA ASN A 130 -69.84 -18.98 28.33
C ASN A 130 -71.34 -18.99 27.96
N GLN A 131 -71.68 -18.86 26.68
CA GLN A 131 -73.08 -18.94 26.23
C GLN A 131 -73.62 -20.37 26.28
N THR A 132 -72.84 -21.38 25.85
CA THR A 132 -73.27 -22.78 25.92
C THR A 132 -73.42 -23.27 27.36
N THR A 133 -72.57 -22.85 28.30
CA THR A 133 -72.74 -23.21 29.72
C THR A 133 -74.04 -22.67 30.33
N GLN A 134 -74.44 -21.44 29.99
CA GLN A 134 -75.71 -20.87 30.47
C GLN A 134 -76.93 -21.62 29.92
N ASN A 135 -76.87 -22.05 28.66
CA ASN A 135 -77.91 -22.89 28.07
C ASN A 135 -78.04 -24.25 28.78
N VAL A 136 -76.93 -24.85 29.22
CA VAL A 136 -76.98 -26.12 29.98
C VAL A 136 -77.60 -25.92 31.36
N LEU A 137 -77.29 -24.83 32.07
CA LEU A 137 -77.96 -24.53 33.33
C LEU A 137 -79.46 -24.25 33.15
N SER A 138 -79.86 -23.67 32.01
CA SER A 138 -81.29 -23.51 31.66
C SER A 138 -82.01 -24.83 31.42
N LEU A 139 -81.29 -25.90 31.07
CA LEU A 139 -81.86 -27.25 30.88
C LEU A 139 -81.92 -28.08 32.17
N LEU A 140 -81.32 -27.59 33.26
CA LEU A 140 -81.30 -28.24 34.57
C LEU A 140 -82.24 -27.57 35.60
N ARG A 141 -83.04 -26.59 35.17
CA ARG A 141 -84.04 -25.88 35.97
C ARG A 141 -85.43 -26.15 35.43
#